data_AF-A0A2K8KE09-F1
#
_entry.id   AF-A0A2K8KE09-F1
#
_cell.length_a   1.000
_cell.length_b   1.000
_cell.length_c   1.000
_cell.angle_alpha   90.00
_cell.angle_beta   90.00
_cell.angle_gamma   90.00
#
_symmetry.space_group_name_H-M   'P 1'
#
loop_
_entity.id
_entity.type
_entity.pdbx_description
1 polymer ?
#
loop_
_entity_poly.entity_id
_entity_poly.type
_entity_poly.pdbx_seq_one_letter_code
_entity_poly.pdbx_strand_id
1 'polypeptide(L)'
;MELKSAASAFAALGHPDRLAVLRLLMRFAPRGQRPTEIAQILGLKQNTLSHHLADLAATGLLQVTRQGRSLYYSVNLTMAEGLIGYLALDVGRARPELLAPFTQPDILRDINAPFRVLFLCSGNSARSIMAEALLRDLGKGRFLAFSAGIQPCAAPHPKALQILQEHGHTVADLRSKNTTEFQGEAAQQMDVVITVCDRAAARDCPPLNGYPITAHWGMPDPAGAPQDPTRDPAYAFRETYVALRHRLEELTSSSLSPLDRCNLQTRLDRIEISALIKESA
;
A
#
# COMPACT_ATOMS: atom_id res chain seq x y z
N MET A 1 -5.51 -11.70 -24.82
CA MET A 1 -4.26 -11.00 -25.16
C MET A 1 -3.60 -11.76 -26.31
N GLU A 2 -3.09 -11.08 -27.33
CA GLU A 2 -2.41 -11.70 -28.48
C GLU A 2 -0.99 -12.19 -28.11
N LEU A 3 -0.53 -13.27 -28.75
CA LEU A 3 0.79 -13.87 -28.52
C LEU A 3 1.94 -12.85 -28.62
N LYS A 4 1.93 -11.99 -29.66
CA LYS A 4 2.98 -11.00 -29.88
C LYS A 4 3.06 -9.97 -28.74
N SER A 5 1.90 -9.52 -28.25
CA SER A 5 1.82 -8.57 -27.13
C SER A 5 2.32 -9.20 -25.83
N ALA A 6 1.90 -10.45 -25.54
CA ALA A 6 2.37 -11.19 -24.38
C ALA A 6 3.89 -11.43 -24.43
N ALA A 7 4.41 -11.90 -25.57
CA ALA A 7 5.84 -12.15 -25.75
C ALA A 7 6.69 -10.87 -25.57
N SER A 8 6.24 -9.74 -26.12
CA SER A 8 6.89 -8.44 -25.93
C SER A 8 6.92 -8.02 -24.45
N ALA A 9 5.79 -8.17 -23.74
CA ALA A 9 5.69 -7.86 -22.32
C ALA A 9 6.59 -8.77 -21.46
N PHE A 10 6.61 -10.09 -21.72
CA PHE A 10 7.51 -11.01 -21.01
C PHE A 10 8.99 -10.72 -21.29
N ALA A 11 9.34 -10.41 -22.55
CA ALA A 11 10.70 -10.02 -22.89
C ALA A 11 11.13 -8.74 -22.15
N ALA A 12 10.22 -7.78 -22.01
CA ALA A 12 10.46 -6.59 -21.19
C ALA A 12 10.68 -6.97 -19.71
N LEU A 13 9.79 -7.77 -19.13
CA LEU A 13 9.88 -8.19 -17.72
C LEU A 13 11.02 -9.17 -17.41
N GLY A 14 11.64 -9.78 -18.43
CA GLY A 14 12.82 -10.63 -18.27
C GLY A 14 14.08 -9.89 -17.78
N HIS A 15 14.08 -8.55 -17.75
CA HIS A 15 15.18 -7.75 -17.19
C HIS A 15 14.93 -7.44 -15.71
N PRO A 16 15.91 -7.67 -14.81
CA PRO A 16 15.71 -7.52 -13.36
C PRO A 16 15.26 -6.11 -12.96
N ASP A 17 15.88 -5.06 -13.52
CA ASP A 17 15.51 -3.67 -13.19
C ASP A 17 14.12 -3.29 -13.70
N ARG A 18 13.69 -3.79 -14.88
CA ARG A 18 12.34 -3.53 -15.40
C ARG A 18 11.28 -4.24 -14.55
N LEU A 19 11.57 -5.46 -14.10
CA LEU A 19 10.73 -6.16 -13.14
C LEU A 19 10.67 -5.44 -11.79
N ALA A 20 11.81 -4.91 -11.30
CA ALA A 20 11.86 -4.12 -10.07
C ALA A 20 11.03 -2.84 -10.17
N VAL A 21 11.07 -2.14 -11.32
CA VAL A 21 10.20 -0.99 -11.61
C VAL A 21 8.72 -1.39 -11.58
N LEU A 22 8.32 -2.46 -12.26
CA LEU A 22 6.92 -2.91 -12.25
C LEU A 22 6.47 -3.27 -10.82
N ARG A 23 7.30 -4.02 -10.07
CA ARG A 23 7.02 -4.40 -8.68
C ARG A 23 6.86 -3.18 -7.79
N LEU A 24 7.73 -2.17 -7.93
CA LEU A 24 7.62 -0.93 -7.19
C LEU A 24 6.31 -0.20 -7.51
N LEU A 25 6.02 -0.01 -8.79
CA LEU A 25 4.82 0.72 -9.23
C LEU A 25 3.52 0.01 -8.83
N MET A 26 3.49 -1.33 -8.79
CA MET A 26 2.35 -2.08 -8.27
C MET A 26 2.06 -1.78 -6.79
N ARG A 27 3.08 -1.51 -5.97
CA ARG A 27 2.88 -1.15 -4.55
C ARG A 27 2.26 0.23 -4.34
N PHE A 28 2.35 1.09 -5.36
CA PHE A 28 1.74 2.41 -5.38
C PHE A 28 0.47 2.44 -6.23
N ALA A 29 0.09 1.33 -6.88
CA ALA A 29 -1.11 1.32 -7.70
C ALA A 29 -2.35 1.65 -6.84
N PRO A 30 -3.30 2.47 -7.37
CA PRO A 30 -3.36 2.97 -8.75
C PRO A 30 -2.55 4.25 -9.01
N ARG A 31 -1.95 4.86 -7.99
CA ARG A 31 -1.16 6.09 -8.10
C ARG A 31 0.14 5.88 -8.89
N GLY A 32 0.48 6.88 -9.72
CA GLY A 32 1.76 6.94 -10.41
C GLY A 32 2.89 7.56 -9.59
N GLN A 33 4.13 7.22 -9.93
CA GLN A 33 5.34 7.76 -9.31
C GLN A 33 6.17 8.54 -10.31
N ARG A 34 6.92 9.55 -9.84
CA ARG A 34 7.81 10.31 -10.71
C ARG A 34 9.06 9.49 -11.03
N PRO A 35 9.66 9.65 -12.23
CA PRO A 35 10.92 8.99 -12.56
C PRO A 35 12.03 9.25 -11.54
N THR A 36 12.09 10.48 -11.01
CA THR A 36 13.09 10.84 -9.99
C THR A 36 12.95 10.03 -8.70
N GLU A 37 11.71 9.78 -8.28
CA GLU A 37 11.40 8.99 -7.07
C GLU A 37 11.70 7.52 -7.30
N ILE A 38 11.30 6.97 -8.45
CA ILE A 38 11.57 5.58 -8.85
C ILE A 38 13.09 5.32 -8.89
N ALA A 39 13.85 6.22 -9.52
CA ALA A 39 15.31 6.11 -9.62
C ALA A 39 15.96 6.10 -8.24
N GLN A 40 15.53 7.00 -7.37
CA GLN A 40 16.05 7.11 -6.02
C GLN A 40 15.76 5.85 -5.19
N ILE A 41 14.54 5.30 -5.29
CA ILE A 41 14.13 4.11 -4.54
C ILE A 41 14.90 2.87 -5.01
N LEU A 42 15.05 2.70 -6.32
CA LEU A 42 15.72 1.52 -6.90
C LEU A 42 17.24 1.67 -6.99
N GLY A 43 17.79 2.84 -6.67
CA GLY A 43 19.23 3.13 -6.80
C GLY A 43 19.72 3.15 -8.26
N LEU A 44 18.83 3.43 -9.21
CA LEU A 44 19.13 3.44 -10.65
C LEU A 44 19.58 4.82 -11.13
N LYS A 45 20.48 4.85 -12.12
CA LYS A 45 20.83 6.10 -12.82
C LYS A 45 19.64 6.59 -13.66
N GLN A 46 19.45 7.91 -13.73
CA GLN A 46 18.30 8.52 -14.42
C GLN A 46 18.19 8.13 -15.91
N ASN A 47 19.32 8.07 -16.62
CA ASN A 47 19.34 7.66 -18.03
C ASN A 47 18.89 6.21 -18.20
N THR A 48 19.38 5.31 -17.34
CA THR A 48 19.08 3.88 -17.34
C THR A 48 17.60 3.66 -17.04
N LEU A 49 17.09 4.33 -16.01
CA LEU A 49 15.67 4.29 -15.69
C LEU A 49 14.80 4.80 -16.84
N SER A 50 15.20 5.89 -17.50
CA SER A 50 14.44 6.45 -18.63
C SER A 50 14.27 5.44 -19.75
N HIS A 51 15.32 4.66 -20.06
CA HIS A 51 15.24 3.55 -21.02
C HIS A 51 14.30 2.44 -20.54
N HIS A 52 14.42 2.00 -19.28
CA HIS A 52 13.53 0.98 -18.72
C HIS A 52 12.05 1.39 -18.72
N LEU A 53 11.76 2.65 -18.37
CA LEU A 53 10.42 3.21 -18.39
C LEU A 53 9.87 3.29 -19.83
N ALA A 54 10.69 3.71 -20.80
CA ALA A 54 10.30 3.76 -22.20
C ALA A 54 9.99 2.37 -22.76
N ASP A 55 10.83 1.38 -22.48
CA ASP A 55 10.62 -0.01 -22.89
C ASP A 55 9.30 -0.56 -22.31
N LEU A 56 9.10 -0.39 -21.00
CA LEU A 56 7.89 -0.87 -20.33
C LEU A 56 6.63 -0.15 -20.83
N ALA A 57 6.70 1.15 -21.07
CA ALA A 57 5.59 1.92 -21.65
C ALA A 57 5.29 1.49 -23.10
N ALA A 58 6.32 1.17 -23.90
CA ALA A 58 6.15 0.69 -25.27
C ALA A 58 5.42 -0.67 -25.33
N THR A 59 5.55 -1.50 -24.29
CA THR A 59 4.75 -2.74 -24.17
C THR A 59 3.31 -2.51 -23.70
N GLY A 60 2.97 -1.31 -23.24
CA GLY A 60 1.67 -0.98 -22.66
C GLY A 60 1.52 -1.38 -21.18
N LEU A 61 2.55 -1.97 -20.56
CA LEU A 61 2.53 -2.34 -19.13
C LEU A 61 2.50 -1.12 -18.20
N LEU A 62 3.11 -0.02 -18.64
CA LEU A 62 3.05 1.26 -17.93
C LEU A 62 2.25 2.28 -18.74
N GLN A 63 1.57 3.15 -18.01
CA GLN A 63 0.92 4.34 -18.55
C GLN A 63 1.63 5.58 -17.98
N VAL A 64 1.69 6.63 -18.79
CA VAL A 64 2.34 7.88 -18.44
C VAL A 64 1.30 8.99 -18.46
N THR A 65 1.16 9.68 -17.34
CA THR A 65 0.30 10.87 -17.24
C THR A 65 1.15 12.09 -16.96
N ARG A 66 0.73 13.23 -17.51
CA ARG A 66 1.39 14.51 -17.30
C ARG A 66 0.52 15.38 -16.41
N GLN A 67 1.09 15.87 -15.31
CA GLN A 67 0.46 16.84 -14.44
C GLN A 67 1.39 18.06 -14.36
N GLY A 68 1.01 19.12 -15.07
CA GLY A 68 1.84 20.31 -15.25
C GLY A 68 3.18 19.99 -15.92
N ARG A 69 4.27 20.18 -15.17
CA ARG A 69 5.65 19.94 -15.62
C ARG A 69 6.18 18.55 -15.27
N SER A 70 5.43 17.78 -14.50
CA SER A 70 5.86 16.47 -13.98
C SER A 70 5.20 15.33 -14.76
N LEU A 71 5.97 14.27 -15.00
CA LEU A 71 5.48 13.00 -15.52
C LEU A 71 5.30 12.01 -14.37
N TYR A 72 4.22 11.24 -14.42
CA TYR A 72 3.92 10.16 -13.50
C TYR A 72 3.75 8.87 -14.28
N TYR A 73 4.45 7.83 -13.85
CA TYR A 73 4.35 6.48 -14.40
C TYR A 73 3.55 5.63 -13.44
N SER A 74 2.49 4.99 -13.92
CA SER A 74 1.72 4.00 -13.16
C SER A 74 1.56 2.72 -13.96
N VAL A 75 1.19 1.64 -13.29
CA VAL A 75 0.90 0.37 -13.97
C VAL A 75 -0.42 0.49 -14.72
N ASN A 76 -0.45 -0.02 -15.94
CA ASN A 76 -1.71 -0.29 -16.64
C ASN A 76 -2.29 -1.62 -16.11
N LEU A 77 -3.19 -1.53 -15.13
CA LEU A 77 -3.76 -2.70 -14.46
C LEU A 77 -4.51 -3.63 -15.42
N THR A 78 -5.18 -3.09 -16.45
CA THR A 78 -5.83 -3.89 -17.49
C THR A 78 -4.82 -4.70 -18.32
N MET A 79 -3.69 -4.09 -18.67
CA MET A 79 -2.62 -4.82 -19.39
C MET A 79 -1.97 -5.89 -18.50
N ALA A 80 -1.75 -5.58 -17.22
CA ALA A 80 -1.20 -6.54 -16.26
C ALA A 80 -2.15 -7.73 -16.02
N GLU A 81 -3.44 -7.47 -15.82
CA GLU A 81 -4.48 -8.51 -15.73
C GLU A 81 -4.48 -9.39 -16.99
N GLY A 82 -4.42 -8.77 -18.18
CA GLY A 82 -4.36 -9.50 -19.44
C GLY A 82 -3.13 -10.39 -19.57
N LEU A 83 -1.96 -9.95 -19.08
CA LEU A 83 -0.71 -10.73 -19.10
C LEU A 83 -0.77 -11.91 -18.12
N ILE A 84 -1.28 -11.69 -16.91
CA ILE A 84 -1.47 -12.74 -15.89
C ILE A 84 -2.49 -13.76 -16.41
N GLY A 85 -3.61 -13.30 -16.95
CA GLY A 85 -4.64 -14.15 -17.55
C GLY A 85 -4.11 -14.95 -18.74
N TYR A 86 -3.27 -14.35 -19.59
CA TYR A 86 -2.61 -15.08 -20.68
C TYR A 86 -1.73 -16.23 -20.16
N LEU A 87 -0.90 -15.96 -19.15
CA LEU A 87 -0.04 -16.99 -18.55
C LEU A 87 -0.85 -18.11 -17.89
N ALA A 88 -1.88 -17.74 -17.13
CA ALA A 88 -2.67 -18.67 -16.34
C ALA A 88 -3.66 -19.49 -17.19
N LEU A 89 -4.38 -18.82 -18.11
CA LEU A 89 -5.51 -19.41 -18.82
C LEU A 89 -5.14 -19.93 -20.21
N ASP A 90 -4.28 -19.22 -20.96
CA ASP A 90 -3.86 -19.67 -22.30
C ASP A 90 -2.64 -20.60 -22.22
N VAL A 91 -1.50 -20.10 -21.72
CA VAL A 91 -0.27 -20.90 -21.59
C VAL A 91 -0.46 -22.05 -20.59
N GLY A 92 -0.96 -21.74 -19.40
CA GLY A 92 -1.27 -22.71 -18.34
C GLY A 92 -2.51 -23.56 -18.62
N ARG A 93 -3.22 -23.33 -19.73
CA ARG A 93 -4.44 -24.05 -20.14
C ARG A 93 -5.50 -24.15 -19.05
N ALA A 94 -5.57 -23.14 -18.18
CA ALA A 94 -6.47 -23.08 -17.03
C ALA A 94 -6.43 -24.36 -16.16
N ARG A 95 -5.28 -25.03 -16.07
CA ARG A 95 -5.11 -26.26 -15.28
C ARG A 95 -5.49 -25.99 -13.82
N PRO A 96 -6.48 -26.70 -13.24
CA PRO A 96 -6.95 -26.45 -11.88
C PRO A 96 -5.83 -26.53 -10.85
N GLU A 97 -4.87 -27.44 -11.04
CA GLU A 97 -3.73 -27.62 -10.12
C GLU A 97 -2.80 -26.40 -10.07
N LEU A 98 -2.69 -25.64 -11.18
CA LEU A 98 -1.88 -24.42 -11.24
C LEU A 98 -2.63 -23.21 -10.68
N LEU A 99 -3.96 -23.21 -10.71
CA LEU A 99 -4.79 -22.10 -10.25
C LEU A 99 -5.18 -22.24 -8.78
N ALA A 100 -5.35 -23.47 -8.28
CA ALA A 100 -5.81 -23.76 -6.93
C ALA A 100 -5.06 -22.99 -5.83
N PRO A 101 -3.72 -22.84 -5.87
CA PRO A 101 -3.00 -22.06 -4.87
C PRO A 101 -3.37 -20.56 -4.83
N PHE A 102 -3.88 -20.03 -5.94
CA PHE A 102 -4.21 -18.60 -6.10
C PHE A 102 -5.71 -18.31 -5.95
N THR A 103 -6.55 -19.33 -6.15
CA THR A 103 -8.01 -19.21 -6.12
C THR A 103 -8.63 -19.72 -4.83
N GLN A 104 -7.86 -20.32 -3.94
CA GLN A 104 -8.38 -20.71 -2.63
C GLN A 104 -8.69 -19.42 -1.85
N PRO A 105 -9.98 -19.12 -1.56
CA PRO A 105 -10.26 -18.24 -0.43
C PRO A 105 -9.62 -18.88 0.80
N ASP A 106 -9.39 -18.13 1.87
CA ASP A 106 -9.28 -18.77 3.18
C ASP A 106 -10.62 -19.48 3.44
N ILE A 107 -10.80 -20.71 2.94
CA ILE A 107 -12.05 -21.48 2.99
C ILE A 107 -12.41 -21.79 4.46
N LEU A 108 -11.43 -21.63 5.35
CA LEU A 108 -11.53 -21.79 6.80
C LEU A 108 -11.85 -20.47 7.53
N ARG A 109 -11.96 -19.34 6.83
CA ARG A 109 -12.23 -18.06 7.48
C ARG A 109 -13.72 -17.97 7.80
N ASP A 110 -14.01 -17.78 9.08
CA ASP A 110 -15.34 -17.39 9.54
C ASP A 110 -15.74 -16.06 8.89
N ILE A 111 -16.89 -16.07 8.21
CA ILE A 111 -17.47 -14.89 7.54
C ILE A 111 -17.79 -13.76 8.52
N ASN A 112 -17.85 -14.06 9.82
CA ASN A 112 -18.06 -13.09 10.90
C ASN A 112 -16.75 -12.64 11.55
N ALA A 113 -15.61 -13.24 11.20
CA ALA A 113 -14.33 -12.86 11.77
C ALA A 113 -13.91 -11.47 11.29
N PRO A 114 -13.32 -10.65 12.19
CA PRO A 114 -12.85 -9.32 11.81
C PRO A 114 -11.75 -9.35 10.76
N PHE A 115 -11.64 -8.28 9.99
CA PHE A 115 -10.51 -8.03 9.10
C PHE A 115 -9.28 -7.61 9.89
N ARG A 116 -8.19 -8.35 9.71
CA ARG A 116 -6.87 -8.06 10.27
C ARG A 116 -6.16 -7.11 9.33
N VAL A 117 -5.93 -5.89 9.80
CA VAL A 117 -5.35 -4.79 9.03
C VAL A 117 -4.02 -4.40 9.66
N LEU A 118 -2.96 -4.42 8.85
CA LEU A 118 -1.63 -4.00 9.27
C LEU A 118 -1.24 -2.67 8.62
N PHE A 119 -1.02 -1.64 9.45
CA PHE A 119 -0.50 -0.35 9.02
C PHE A 119 1.02 -0.32 9.08
N LEU A 120 1.66 -0.06 7.94
CA LEU A 120 3.12 -0.01 7.82
C LEU A 120 3.61 1.41 7.63
N CYS A 121 4.58 1.82 8.44
CA CYS A 121 5.36 3.03 8.17
C CYS A 121 6.87 2.79 8.35
N SER A 122 7.68 3.84 8.25
CA SER A 122 9.13 3.73 8.44
C SER A 122 9.46 3.38 9.89
N GLY A 123 8.94 4.17 10.83
CA GLY A 123 9.40 4.17 12.22
C GLY A 123 8.44 3.61 13.26
N ASN A 124 7.23 3.18 12.87
CA ASN A 124 6.14 2.82 13.78
C ASN A 124 5.95 3.78 14.97
N SER A 125 6.06 5.08 14.70
CA SER A 125 6.12 6.09 15.76
C SER A 125 4.91 7.01 15.79
N ALA A 126 4.41 7.47 14.65
CA ALA A 126 3.28 8.41 14.58
C ALA A 126 2.12 7.89 13.72
N ARG A 127 2.23 8.01 12.39
CA ARG A 127 1.16 7.71 11.42
C ARG A 127 0.51 6.33 11.59
N SER A 128 1.32 5.27 11.60
CA SER A 128 0.78 3.91 11.72
C SER A 128 0.19 3.62 13.11
N ILE A 129 0.71 4.26 14.16
CA ILE A 129 0.18 4.16 15.54
C ILE A 129 -1.18 4.85 15.62
N MET A 130 -1.31 6.05 15.04
CA MET A 130 -2.58 6.75 14.94
C MET A 130 -3.60 5.94 14.13
N ALA A 131 -3.18 5.34 13.01
CA ALA A 131 -4.05 4.52 12.18
C ALA A 131 -4.55 3.25 12.91
N GLU A 132 -3.68 2.59 13.68
CA GLU A 132 -4.05 1.43 14.52
C GLU A 132 -5.13 1.80 15.54
N ALA A 133 -4.91 2.89 16.28
CA ALA A 133 -5.86 3.35 17.31
C ALA A 133 -7.20 3.79 16.70
N LEU A 134 -7.17 4.57 15.61
CA LEU A 134 -8.36 5.02 14.92
C LEU A 134 -9.20 3.85 14.38
N LEU A 135 -8.57 2.86 13.74
CA LEU A 135 -9.31 1.73 13.18
C LEU A 135 -9.87 0.82 14.27
N ARG A 136 -9.18 0.68 15.40
CA ARG A 136 -9.69 -0.08 16.56
C ARG A 136 -11.05 0.48 17.03
N ASP A 137 -11.14 1.80 17.11
CA ASP A 137 -12.34 2.47 17.62
C ASP A 137 -13.45 2.58 16.56
N LEU A 138 -13.10 2.95 15.32
CA LEU A 138 -14.06 3.06 14.20
C LEU A 138 -14.55 1.69 13.71
N GLY A 139 -13.73 0.66 13.85
CA GLY A 139 -13.99 -0.68 13.33
C GLY A 139 -15.11 -1.42 14.06
N LYS A 140 -15.38 -1.08 15.34
CA LYS A 140 -16.44 -1.67 16.18
C LYS A 140 -16.47 -3.20 16.14
N GLY A 141 -15.30 -3.83 16.26
CA GLY A 141 -15.17 -5.30 16.26
C GLY A 141 -15.18 -5.96 14.87
N ARG A 142 -15.38 -5.20 13.78
CA ARG A 142 -15.24 -5.73 12.40
C ARG A 142 -13.80 -5.73 11.89
N PHE A 143 -12.90 -5.05 12.60
CA PHE A 143 -11.51 -4.93 12.25
C PHE A 143 -10.63 -5.20 13.47
N LEU A 144 -9.54 -5.91 13.26
CA LEU A 144 -8.41 -6.02 14.17
C LEU A 144 -7.25 -5.24 13.57
N ALA A 145 -6.90 -4.13 14.23
CA ALA A 145 -5.88 -3.22 13.73
C ALA A 145 -4.52 -3.51 14.38
N PHE A 146 -3.49 -3.55 13.54
CA PHE A 146 -2.09 -3.69 13.91
C PHE A 146 -1.27 -2.62 13.22
N SER A 147 -0.10 -2.31 13.75
CA SER A 147 0.88 -1.46 13.08
C SER A 147 2.30 -1.96 13.26
N ALA A 148 3.17 -1.63 12.32
CA ALA A 148 4.59 -1.95 12.39
C ALA A 148 5.46 -0.96 11.60
N GLY A 149 6.76 -1.07 11.78
CA GLY A 149 7.78 -0.21 11.19
C GLY A 149 8.89 -1.03 10.57
N ILE A 150 9.40 -0.59 9.43
CA ILE A 150 10.58 -1.24 8.82
C ILE A 150 11.82 -1.01 9.68
N GLN A 151 11.95 0.21 10.22
CA GLN A 151 13.02 0.64 11.13
C GLN A 151 12.36 1.30 12.34
N PRO A 152 11.74 0.51 13.24
CA PRO A 152 10.93 1.05 14.32
C PRO A 152 11.76 1.92 15.26
N CYS A 153 11.16 3.03 15.71
CA CYS A 153 11.69 3.85 16.79
C CYS A 153 11.59 3.08 18.13
N ALA A 154 12.27 3.57 19.17
CA ALA A 154 12.22 2.94 20.49
C ALA A 154 10.80 2.95 21.10
N ALA A 155 10.01 3.99 20.81
CA ALA A 155 8.65 4.15 21.32
C ALA A 155 7.78 4.96 20.33
N PRO A 156 6.44 4.88 20.47
CA PRO A 156 5.54 5.81 19.80
C PRO A 156 5.87 7.26 20.13
N HIS A 157 5.66 8.16 19.17
CA HIS A 157 5.95 9.57 19.32
C HIS A 157 5.01 10.19 20.37
N PRO A 158 5.52 10.92 21.38
CA PRO A 158 4.69 11.46 22.46
C PRO A 158 3.54 12.33 21.97
N LYS A 159 3.77 13.16 20.95
CA LYS A 159 2.71 14.01 20.35
C LYS A 159 1.59 13.19 19.69
N ALA A 160 1.91 12.03 19.12
CA ALA A 160 0.91 11.17 18.53
C ALA A 160 0.03 10.55 19.62
N LEU A 161 0.64 10.08 20.71
CA LEU A 161 -0.09 9.57 21.87
C LEU A 161 -0.96 10.65 22.52
N GLN A 162 -0.43 11.87 22.66
CA GLN A 162 -1.18 13.02 23.20
C GLN A 162 -2.44 13.29 22.38
N ILE A 163 -2.34 13.40 21.05
CA ILE A 163 -3.51 13.67 20.20
C ILE A 163 -4.51 12.53 20.27
N LEU A 164 -4.06 11.28 20.32
CA LEU A 164 -4.94 10.13 20.50
C LEU A 164 -5.71 10.22 21.83
N GLN A 165 -5.03 10.51 22.93
CA GLN A 165 -5.63 10.69 24.25
C GLN A 165 -6.62 11.86 24.30
N GLU A 166 -6.28 13.01 23.69
CA GLU A 166 -7.16 14.18 23.58
C GLU A 166 -8.50 13.85 22.89
N HIS A 167 -8.50 12.87 21.97
CA HIS A 167 -9.70 12.42 21.26
C HIS A 167 -10.34 11.17 21.87
N GLY A 168 -9.89 10.74 23.06
CA GLY A 168 -10.48 9.63 23.82
C GLY A 168 -10.02 8.23 23.41
N HIS A 169 -8.97 8.10 22.60
CA HIS A 169 -8.44 6.81 22.20
C HIS A 169 -7.62 6.15 23.32
N THR A 170 -7.73 4.83 23.45
CA THR A 170 -6.88 4.06 24.36
C THR A 170 -5.48 3.89 23.76
N VAL A 171 -4.44 4.24 24.54
CA VAL A 171 -3.05 4.22 24.07
C VAL A 171 -2.11 3.28 24.85
N ALA A 172 -2.57 2.67 25.95
CA ALA A 172 -1.72 1.91 26.86
C ALA A 172 -0.98 0.73 26.19
N ASP A 173 -1.65 0.07 25.24
CA ASP A 173 -1.10 -1.11 24.54
C ASP A 173 -0.38 -0.76 23.24
N LEU A 174 -0.30 0.52 22.88
CA LEU A 174 0.38 0.96 21.65
C LEU A 174 1.88 0.95 21.87
N ARG A 175 2.60 0.22 21.01
CA ARG A 175 4.06 0.15 21.03
C ARG A 175 4.63 0.18 19.63
N SER A 176 5.87 0.67 19.54
CA SER A 176 6.67 0.60 18.32
C SER A 176 7.20 -0.82 18.12
N LYS A 177 7.04 -1.39 16.92
CA LYS A 177 7.37 -2.78 16.61
C LYS A 177 7.86 -2.96 15.17
N ASN A 178 8.69 -3.98 14.95
CA ASN A 178 9.26 -4.28 13.63
C ASN A 178 8.27 -5.09 12.77
N THR A 179 8.31 -4.91 11.45
CA THR A 179 7.53 -5.72 10.51
C THR A 179 7.84 -7.22 10.58
N THR A 180 9.02 -7.62 11.05
CA THR A 180 9.40 -9.03 11.23
C THR A 180 8.50 -9.77 12.22
N GLU A 181 7.81 -9.08 13.13
CA GLU A 181 6.84 -9.70 14.05
C GLU A 181 5.66 -10.33 13.31
N PHE A 182 5.39 -9.88 12.09
CA PHE A 182 4.29 -10.33 11.24
C PHE A 182 4.76 -11.27 10.12
N GLN A 183 6.01 -11.74 10.19
CA GLN A 183 6.62 -12.61 9.17
C GLN A 183 6.92 -14.01 9.74
N GLY A 184 6.91 -15.01 8.85
CA GLY A 184 7.16 -16.42 9.19
C GLY A 184 5.89 -17.23 9.36
N GLU A 185 6.01 -18.56 9.35
CA GLU A 185 4.87 -19.48 9.27
C GLU A 185 3.87 -19.35 10.42
N ALA A 186 4.37 -19.08 11.64
CA ALA A 186 3.55 -18.91 12.84
C ALA A 186 3.01 -17.47 13.03
N ALA A 187 3.37 -16.54 12.15
CA ALA A 187 2.95 -15.16 12.30
C ALA A 187 1.46 -14.98 12.00
N GLN A 188 0.87 -13.99 12.67
CA GLN A 188 -0.51 -13.59 12.42
C GLN A 188 -0.66 -13.21 10.94
N GLN A 189 -1.49 -13.96 10.21
CA GLN A 189 -1.83 -13.62 8.83
C GLN A 189 -2.60 -12.30 8.80
N MET A 190 -2.39 -11.53 7.74
CA MET A 190 -3.06 -10.26 7.51
C MET A 190 -3.95 -10.36 6.30
N ASP A 191 -5.04 -9.60 6.34
CA ASP A 191 -6.02 -9.57 5.26
C ASP A 191 -5.82 -8.33 4.40
N VAL A 192 -5.44 -7.23 5.07
CA VAL A 192 -5.13 -5.95 4.45
C VAL A 192 -3.83 -5.41 5.03
N VAL A 193 -2.97 -4.89 4.15
CA VAL A 193 -1.75 -4.19 4.52
C VAL A 193 -1.79 -2.80 3.90
N ILE A 194 -1.70 -1.78 4.73
CA ILE A 194 -1.77 -0.38 4.29
C ILE A 194 -0.45 0.31 4.63
N THR A 195 0.30 0.72 3.62
CA THR A 195 1.50 1.52 3.82
C THR A 195 1.12 2.99 3.94
N VAL A 196 1.53 3.68 5.02
CA VAL A 196 1.20 5.10 5.27
C VAL A 196 2.40 6.03 5.09
N CYS A 197 3.50 5.54 4.53
CA CYS A 197 4.60 6.37 4.07
C CYS A 197 5.29 5.79 2.84
N ASP A 198 5.80 6.67 1.99
CA ASP A 198 6.43 6.30 0.72
C ASP A 198 7.65 5.42 0.94
N ARG A 199 8.41 5.67 2.02
CA ARG A 199 9.54 4.82 2.41
C ARG A 199 9.14 3.38 2.73
N ALA A 200 7.95 3.16 3.29
CA ALA A 200 7.45 1.82 3.55
C ALA A 200 7.00 1.12 2.27
N ALA A 201 6.29 1.84 1.39
CA ALA A 201 5.92 1.33 0.07
C ALA A 201 7.14 1.08 -0.83
N ALA A 202 8.19 1.89 -0.71
CA ALA A 202 9.40 1.82 -1.51
C ALA A 202 10.24 0.55 -1.29
N ARG A 203 10.10 -0.11 -0.13
CA ARG A 203 10.85 -1.34 0.16
C ARG A 203 10.05 -2.58 -0.20
N ASP A 204 10.74 -3.58 -0.73
CA ASP A 204 10.18 -4.93 -0.76
C ASP A 204 10.02 -5.39 0.69
N CYS A 205 8.77 -5.39 1.17
CA CYS A 205 8.46 -6.16 2.37
C CYS A 205 8.46 -7.65 1.98
N PRO A 206 9.10 -8.52 2.79
CA PRO A 206 8.95 -9.96 2.63
C PRO A 206 7.48 -10.35 2.54
N PRO A 207 7.14 -11.36 1.72
CA PRO A 207 5.76 -11.78 1.55
C PRO A 207 5.16 -12.13 2.92
N LEU A 208 4.08 -11.44 3.27
CA LEU A 208 3.24 -11.82 4.39
C LEU A 208 2.43 -13.04 3.98
N ASN A 209 2.26 -13.98 4.90
CA ASN A 209 1.47 -15.19 4.65
C ASN A 209 0.04 -14.81 4.21
N GLY A 210 -0.53 -15.57 3.28
CA GLY A 210 -1.94 -15.43 2.86
C GLY A 210 -2.22 -14.37 1.79
N TYR A 211 -1.20 -13.76 1.19
CA TYR A 211 -1.35 -12.76 0.10
C TYR A 211 -2.35 -11.64 0.45
N PRO A 212 -2.06 -10.79 1.45
CA PRO A 212 -2.97 -9.72 1.84
C PRO A 212 -3.27 -8.78 0.68
N ILE A 213 -4.46 -8.18 0.72
CA ILE A 213 -4.77 -7.00 -0.08
C ILE A 213 -3.83 -5.87 0.35
N THR A 214 -3.25 -5.14 -0.59
CA THR A 214 -2.32 -4.05 -0.29
C THR A 214 -2.85 -2.72 -0.79
N ALA A 215 -2.61 -1.67 0.00
CA ALA A 215 -2.89 -0.30 -0.40
C ALA A 215 -1.79 0.66 0.07
N HIS A 216 -1.69 1.81 -0.59
CA HIS A 216 -0.76 2.86 -0.21
C HIS A 216 -1.48 4.17 0.10
N TRP A 217 -1.39 4.60 1.34
CA TRP A 217 -2.00 5.81 1.86
C TRP A 217 -0.91 6.79 2.28
N GLY A 218 -0.04 7.15 1.33
CA GLY A 218 1.05 8.09 1.53
C GLY A 218 0.60 9.37 2.25
N MET A 219 1.43 9.80 3.20
CA MET A 219 1.24 11.03 3.96
C MET A 219 2.57 11.56 4.49
N PRO A 220 2.73 12.91 4.57
CA PRO A 220 3.93 13.54 5.11
C PRO A 220 4.28 13.03 6.51
N ASP A 221 5.57 13.07 6.86
CA ASP A 221 5.99 12.71 8.21
C ASP A 221 5.73 13.87 9.17
N PRO A 222 4.79 13.77 10.13
CA PRO A 222 4.50 14.87 11.03
C PRO A 222 5.68 15.22 11.95
N ALA A 223 6.56 14.25 12.25
CA ALA A 223 7.75 14.48 13.07
C ALA A 223 8.88 15.18 12.32
N GLY A 224 8.90 15.09 10.98
CA GLY A 224 9.89 15.71 10.11
C GLY A 224 9.39 16.99 9.43
N ALA A 225 8.18 17.45 9.75
CA ALA A 225 7.61 18.66 9.17
C ALA A 225 8.47 19.89 9.55
N PRO A 226 8.72 20.83 8.62
CA PRO A 226 9.41 22.08 8.94
C PRO A 226 8.70 22.79 10.09
N GLN A 227 9.48 23.23 11.08
CA GLN A 227 8.95 24.02 12.18
C GLN A 227 8.63 25.43 11.68
N ASP A 228 7.35 25.76 11.60
CA ASP A 228 6.87 27.11 11.36
C ASP A 228 6.66 27.78 12.73
N PRO A 229 7.44 28.81 13.10
CA PRO A 229 7.32 29.48 14.40
C PRO A 229 5.94 30.09 14.66
N THR A 230 5.13 30.28 13.61
CA THR A 230 3.79 30.86 13.69
C THR A 230 2.67 29.82 13.88
N ARG A 231 2.97 28.53 13.73
CA ARG A 231 2.00 27.44 13.85
C ARG A 231 2.24 26.62 15.12
N ASP A 232 1.16 26.03 15.62
CA ASP A 232 1.24 25.03 16.68
C ASP A 232 2.19 23.89 16.24
N PRO A 233 3.23 23.53 17.01
CA PRO A 233 4.09 22.38 16.73
C PRO A 233 3.33 21.05 16.58
N ALA A 234 2.11 20.95 17.12
CA ALA A 234 1.23 19.79 16.94
C ALA A 234 0.44 19.79 15.63
N TYR A 235 0.45 20.88 14.86
CA TYR A 235 -0.37 21.07 13.66
C TYR A 235 -0.22 19.92 12.67
N ALA A 236 1.01 19.55 12.30
CA ALA A 236 1.25 18.45 11.35
C ALA A 236 0.73 17.10 11.85
N PHE A 237 0.78 16.86 13.17
CA PHE A 237 0.21 15.65 13.76
C PHE A 237 -1.32 15.68 13.76
N ARG A 238 -1.95 16.84 14.01
CA ARG A 238 -3.43 16.99 13.92
C ARG A 238 -3.92 16.79 12.48
N GLU A 239 -3.23 17.38 11.50
CA GLU A 239 -3.52 17.16 10.08
C GLU A 239 -3.43 15.67 9.71
N THR A 240 -2.37 14.99 10.17
CA THR A 240 -2.19 13.54 9.96
C THR A 240 -3.36 12.76 10.57
N TYR A 241 -3.76 13.08 11.80
CA TYR A 241 -4.87 12.43 12.48
C TYR A 241 -6.19 12.63 11.74
N VAL A 242 -6.51 13.86 11.33
CA VAL A 242 -7.74 14.18 10.58
C VAL A 242 -7.77 13.44 9.24
N ALA A 243 -6.65 13.44 8.50
CA ALA A 243 -6.55 12.72 7.23
C ALA A 243 -6.75 11.20 7.41
N LEU A 244 -6.11 10.59 8.40
CA LEU A 244 -6.29 9.17 8.72
C LEU A 244 -7.73 8.86 9.12
N ARG A 245 -8.32 9.69 9.98
CA ARG A 245 -9.69 9.50 10.46
C ARG A 245 -10.68 9.52 9.31
N HIS A 246 -10.59 10.50 8.41
CA HIS A 246 -11.46 10.56 7.23
C HIS A 246 -11.32 9.30 6.35
N ARG A 247 -10.09 8.86 6.06
CA ARG A 247 -9.84 7.65 5.26
C ARG A 247 -10.43 6.40 5.94
N LEU A 248 -10.31 6.28 7.25
CA LEU A 248 -10.82 5.14 8.02
C LEU A 248 -12.34 5.18 8.25
N GLU A 249 -12.94 6.36 8.39
CA GLU A 249 -14.39 6.53 8.38
C GLU A 249 -14.95 6.10 7.01
N GLU A 250 -14.31 6.50 5.90
CA GLU A 250 -14.68 6.01 4.58
C GLU A 250 -14.47 4.51 4.42
N LEU A 251 -13.44 3.91 5.01
CA LEU A 251 -13.23 2.45 4.99
C LEU A 251 -14.29 1.70 5.82
N THR A 252 -14.79 2.30 6.90
CA THR A 252 -15.69 1.63 7.85
C THR A 252 -17.17 1.90 7.59
N SER A 253 -17.54 2.90 6.78
CA SER A 253 -18.92 3.37 6.56
C SER A 253 -19.92 2.38 5.94
N SER A 254 -19.48 1.40 5.15
CA SER A 254 -20.33 0.35 4.56
C SER A 254 -19.98 -1.04 5.08
N SER A 255 -20.98 -1.93 5.13
CA SER A 255 -20.79 -3.35 5.44
C SER A 255 -19.91 -3.99 4.37
N LEU A 256 -18.76 -4.51 4.79
CA LEU A 256 -17.87 -5.31 3.96
C LEU A 256 -18.09 -6.77 4.33
N SER A 257 -18.36 -7.61 3.32
CA SER A 257 -18.25 -9.05 3.49
C SER A 257 -16.78 -9.44 3.39
N PRO A 258 -16.23 -10.26 4.32
CA PRO A 258 -14.89 -10.84 4.21
C PRO A 258 -14.63 -11.61 2.92
N LEU A 259 -15.68 -12.03 2.23
CA LEU A 259 -15.59 -12.78 0.97
C LEU A 259 -15.37 -11.88 -0.26
N ASP A 260 -15.57 -10.55 -0.15
CA ASP A 260 -15.57 -9.65 -1.31
C ASP A 260 -14.28 -8.83 -1.42
N ARG A 261 -13.16 -9.55 -1.62
CA ARG A 261 -11.80 -9.00 -1.71
C ARG A 261 -11.65 -7.94 -2.81
N CYS A 262 -12.33 -8.12 -3.95
CA CYS A 262 -12.29 -7.18 -5.06
C CYS A 262 -12.96 -5.84 -4.69
N ASN A 263 -14.13 -5.89 -4.03
CA ASN A 263 -14.79 -4.70 -3.52
C ASN A 263 -13.91 -3.95 -2.51
N LEU A 264 -13.25 -4.69 -1.61
CA LEU A 264 -12.33 -4.12 -0.63
C LEU A 264 -11.13 -3.43 -1.30
N GLN A 265 -10.45 -4.06 -2.26
CA GLN A 265 -9.37 -3.41 -3.02
C GLN A 265 -9.86 -2.14 -3.73
N THR A 266 -10.98 -2.23 -4.46
CA THR A 266 -11.57 -1.09 -5.18
C THR A 266 -11.85 0.09 -4.24
N ARG A 267 -12.31 -0.18 -3.02
CA ARG A 267 -12.57 0.85 -2.01
C ARG A 267 -11.29 1.47 -1.47
N LEU A 268 -10.26 0.67 -1.19
CA LEU A 268 -8.96 1.18 -0.72
C LEU A 268 -8.32 2.10 -1.76
N ASP A 269 -8.39 1.72 -3.04
CA ASP A 269 -7.90 2.50 -4.17
C ASP A 269 -8.67 3.83 -4.32
N ARG A 270 -10.00 3.79 -4.17
CA ARG A 270 -10.83 5.01 -4.21
C ARG A 270 -10.50 5.98 -3.08
N ILE A 271 -10.25 5.47 -1.87
CA ILE A 271 -9.85 6.29 -0.72
C ILE A 271 -8.52 6.99 -1.00
N GLU A 272 -7.55 6.28 -1.60
CA GLU A 272 -6.27 6.87 -2.01
C GLU A 272 -6.47 7.98 -3.04
N ILE A 273 -7.16 7.69 -4.16
CA ILE A 273 -7.39 8.66 -5.24
C ILE A 273 -8.10 9.91 -4.72
N SER A 274 -9.14 9.73 -3.90
CA SER A 274 -9.91 10.85 -3.35
C SER A 274 -9.06 11.75 -2.47
N ALA A 275 -8.08 11.20 -1.74
CA ALA A 275 -7.15 11.99 -0.96
C ALA A 275 -6.18 12.79 -1.84
N LEU A 276 -5.66 12.19 -2.91
CA LEU A 276 -4.74 12.86 -3.85
C LEU A 276 -5.38 14.04 -4.58
N ILE A 277 -6.67 13.92 -4.92
CA ILE A 277 -7.43 15.01 -5.56
C ILE A 277 -7.57 16.19 -4.60
N LYS A 278 -7.89 15.94 -3.32
CA LYS A 278 -8.01 16.99 -2.30
C LYS A 278 -6.68 17.69 -2.00
N GLU A 279 -5.56 16.97 -2.07
CA GLU A 279 -4.22 17.57 -1.87
C GLU A 279 -3.75 18.42 -3.07
N SER A 280 -4.36 18.24 -4.25
CA SER A 280 -3.99 18.93 -5.49
C SER A 280 -4.88 20.13 -5.83
N ALA A 281 -5.97 20.34 -5.07
CA ALA A 281 -6.96 21.39 -5.25
C ALA A 281 -6.70 22.57 -4.31
#